data_AF-A0A1X0XJA8-F1
#
_entry.id   AF-A0A1X0XJA8-F1
#
_cell.length_a   1.000
_cell.length_b   1.000
_cell.length_c   1.000
_cell.angle_alpha   90.00
_cell.angle_beta   90.00
_cell.angle_gamma   90.00
#
_symmetry.space_group_name_H-M   'P 1'
#
loop_
_entity.id
_entity.type
_entity.pdbx_description
1 polymer ?
#
loop_
_entity_poly.entity_id
_entity_poly.type
_entity_poly.pdbx_seq_one_letter_code
_entity_poly.pdbx_strand_id
1 'polypeptide(L)'
;MSNLPLVTDATAAPDQAAALSAVKKAMGAVPNLTRAMAHSPALLHGYLGLAGGLDRGTLDRSTRERLAIAIAQSNACSYCLSAHTYLGQKVAGLSAEQVAAARKGDADDAKTAALLTFAVTVNEHRGQIDDSALAAVRHAGASDAEIAEVIGHVGLNVLTNYFNNVAHTDIDFPVVSAGSIPLMWWCVTPKPQDQHCTITYRKKSRREVRPVISSENSLAWVAAMHPEAFKR
;
A
#
# COMPACT_ATOMS: atom_id res chain seq x y z
N MET A 1 -4.97 -15.71 13.88
CA MET A 1 -4.92 -14.72 14.96
C MET A 1 -3.87 -13.71 14.57
N SER A 2 -4.27 -12.44 14.59
CA SER A 2 -3.44 -11.30 14.24
C SER A 2 -2.20 -11.22 15.15
N ASN A 3 -1.02 -10.97 14.57
CA ASN A 3 0.23 -10.71 15.31
C ASN A 3 0.17 -9.39 16.08
N LEU A 4 -0.58 -8.41 15.57
CA LEU A 4 -0.92 -7.20 16.31
C LEU A 4 -2.32 -7.39 16.92
N PRO A 5 -2.48 -7.31 18.25
CA PRO A 5 -3.78 -7.46 18.89
C PRO A 5 -4.79 -6.45 18.33
N LEU A 6 -6.07 -6.83 18.21
CA LEU A 6 -7.10 -5.89 17.76
C LEU A 6 -7.57 -5.04 18.93
N VAL A 7 -7.64 -3.72 18.75
CA VAL A 7 -8.30 -2.84 19.72
C VAL A 7 -9.81 -3.07 19.63
N THR A 8 -10.38 -3.62 20.69
CA THR A 8 -11.82 -3.84 20.84
C THR A 8 -12.48 -2.67 21.55
N ASP A 9 -13.81 -2.57 21.42
CA ASP A 9 -14.58 -1.51 22.09
C ASP A 9 -14.47 -1.61 23.63
N ALA A 10 -14.21 -2.81 24.17
CA ALA A 10 -14.00 -3.05 25.60
C ALA A 10 -12.60 -2.67 26.10
N THR A 11 -11.60 -2.68 25.21
CA THR A 11 -10.19 -2.48 25.57
C THR A 11 -9.63 -1.14 25.09
N ALA A 12 -10.40 -0.36 24.34
CA ALA A 12 -9.96 0.89 23.75
C ALA A 12 -9.71 1.97 24.82
N ALA A 13 -8.54 2.59 24.77
CA ALA A 13 -8.32 3.86 25.46
C ALA A 13 -9.19 4.97 24.82
N PRO A 14 -9.44 6.10 25.52
CA PRO A 14 -10.37 7.12 25.05
C PRO A 14 -10.07 7.69 23.64
N ASP A 15 -8.79 7.87 23.31
CA ASP A 15 -8.34 8.35 21.99
C ASP A 15 -8.51 7.29 20.90
N GLN A 16 -8.25 6.03 21.20
CA GLN A 16 -8.50 4.89 20.31
C GLN A 16 -10.00 4.74 20.04
N ALA A 17 -10.84 4.85 21.07
CA ALA A 17 -12.30 4.77 20.93
C ALA A 17 -12.84 5.90 20.04
N ALA A 18 -12.32 7.13 20.21
CA ALA A 18 -12.67 8.26 19.34
C ALA A 18 -12.25 8.01 17.88
N ALA A 19 -11.05 7.46 17.65
CA ALA A 19 -10.58 7.14 16.30
C ALA A 19 -11.41 6.02 15.64
N LEU A 20 -11.76 4.95 16.37
CA LEU A 20 -12.64 3.88 15.88
C LEU A 20 -14.07 4.38 15.60
N SER A 21 -14.56 5.33 16.39
CA SER A 21 -15.85 6.00 16.10
C SER A 21 -15.79 6.79 14.79
N ALA A 22 -14.69 7.49 14.52
CA ALA A 22 -14.49 8.18 13.25
C ALA A 22 -14.45 7.22 12.06
N VAL A 23 -13.81 6.05 12.21
CA VAL A 23 -13.86 4.96 11.21
C VAL A 23 -15.29 4.52 10.95
N LYS A 24 -16.06 4.20 12.01
CA LYS A 24 -17.45 3.77 11.87
C LYS A 24 -18.30 4.80 11.15
N LYS A 25 -18.09 6.08 11.42
CA LYS A 25 -18.78 7.19 10.74
C LYS A 25 -18.41 7.27 9.26
N ALA A 26 -17.14 7.07 8.92
CA ALA A 26 -16.66 7.17 7.54
C ALA A 26 -17.01 5.94 6.69
N MET A 27 -16.96 4.74 7.27
CA MET A 27 -17.04 3.46 6.54
C MET A 27 -18.31 2.66 6.84
N GLY A 28 -19.10 3.05 7.83
CA GLY A 28 -20.29 2.31 8.31
C GLY A 28 -19.98 1.09 9.18
N ALA A 29 -18.73 0.60 9.16
CA ALA A 29 -18.23 -0.51 9.95
C ALA A 29 -16.83 -0.20 10.48
N VAL A 30 -16.29 -1.08 11.34
CA VAL A 30 -14.93 -0.96 11.90
C VAL A 30 -14.15 -2.23 11.57
N PRO A 31 -13.53 -2.31 10.37
CA PRO A 31 -12.80 -3.50 9.93
C PRO A 31 -11.60 -3.80 10.82
N ASN A 32 -11.17 -5.07 10.87
CA ASN A 32 -10.04 -5.52 11.68
C ASN A 32 -8.74 -4.74 11.40
N LEU A 33 -8.49 -4.34 10.15
CA LEU A 33 -7.37 -3.44 9.81
C LEU A 33 -7.38 -2.16 10.65
N THR A 34 -8.53 -1.49 10.75
CA THR A 34 -8.65 -0.25 11.49
C THR A 34 -8.59 -0.45 13.01
N ARG A 35 -9.05 -1.61 13.49
CA ARG A 35 -8.86 -2.02 14.90
C ARG A 35 -7.40 -2.27 15.24
N ALA A 36 -6.63 -2.84 14.33
CA ALA A 36 -5.20 -3.02 14.48
C ALA A 36 -4.46 -1.67 14.39
N MET A 37 -4.82 -0.79 13.45
CA MET A 37 -4.23 0.55 13.33
C MET A 37 -4.53 1.44 14.54
N ALA A 38 -5.62 1.21 15.27
CA ALA A 38 -6.00 2.00 16.44
C ALA A 38 -5.00 1.94 17.61
N HIS A 39 -4.01 1.04 17.58
CA HIS A 39 -2.83 1.16 18.46
C HIS A 39 -2.08 2.50 18.27
N SER A 40 -2.23 3.13 17.11
CA SER A 40 -1.78 4.49 16.85
C SER A 40 -2.92 5.29 16.21
N PRO A 41 -3.68 6.09 16.99
CA PRO A 41 -4.68 7.01 16.45
C PRO A 41 -4.11 7.96 15.39
N ALA A 42 -2.83 8.35 15.51
CA ALA A 42 -2.14 9.15 14.50
C ALA A 42 -2.05 8.44 13.14
N LEU A 43 -1.65 7.16 13.12
CA LEU A 43 -1.64 6.35 11.89
C LEU A 43 -3.05 6.21 11.32
N LEU A 44 -4.03 5.88 12.17
CA LEU A 44 -5.41 5.67 11.73
C LEU A 44 -6.02 6.95 11.11
N HIS A 45 -5.80 8.12 11.72
CA HIS A 45 -6.23 9.39 11.16
C HIS A 45 -5.52 9.72 9.84
N GLY A 46 -4.22 9.44 9.73
CA GLY A 46 -3.47 9.62 8.48
C GLY A 46 -4.01 8.75 7.35
N TYR A 47 -4.29 7.48 7.63
CA TYR A 47 -4.93 6.56 6.70
C TYR A 47 -6.31 7.08 6.24
N LEU A 48 -7.18 7.45 7.17
CA LEU A 48 -8.51 7.97 6.85
C LEU A 48 -8.45 9.27 6.04
N GLY A 49 -7.51 10.15 6.36
CA GLY A 49 -7.29 11.40 5.63
C GLY A 49 -6.89 11.16 4.18
N LEU A 50 -5.92 10.27 3.94
CA LEU A 50 -5.47 9.93 2.59
C LEU A 50 -6.57 9.21 1.80
N ALA A 51 -7.20 8.19 2.39
CA ALA A 51 -8.27 7.43 1.76
C ALA A 51 -9.46 8.34 1.39
N GLY A 52 -9.93 9.15 2.34
CA GLY A 52 -11.03 10.08 2.10
C GLY A 52 -10.69 11.18 1.09
N GLY A 53 -9.42 11.60 1.02
CA GLY A 53 -8.94 12.55 0.02
C GLY A 53 -9.02 12.00 -1.40
N LEU A 54 -8.43 10.81 -1.61
CA LEU A 54 -8.45 10.11 -2.90
C LEU A 54 -9.88 9.68 -3.30
N ASP A 55 -10.76 9.43 -2.34
CA ASP A 55 -12.17 9.11 -2.61
C ASP A 55 -12.95 10.23 -3.31
N ARG A 56 -12.45 11.47 -3.23
CA ARG A 56 -13.02 12.65 -3.91
C ARG A 56 -12.26 13.04 -5.18
N GLY A 57 -11.30 12.22 -5.60
CA GLY A 57 -10.51 12.40 -6.81
C GLY A 57 -11.30 12.22 -8.10
N THR A 58 -10.61 12.34 -9.23
CA THR A 58 -11.15 12.15 -10.57
C THR A 58 -11.34 10.68 -10.94
N LEU A 59 -10.63 9.75 -10.30
CA LEU A 59 -10.82 8.31 -10.53
C LEU A 59 -12.14 7.84 -9.93
N ASP A 60 -12.95 7.19 -10.77
CA ASP A 60 -14.21 6.62 -10.34
C ASP A 60 -14.03 5.44 -9.38
N ARG A 61 -15.07 5.12 -8.62
CA ARG A 61 -15.02 4.07 -7.59
C ARG A 61 -14.63 2.70 -8.18
N SER A 62 -15.13 2.37 -9.38
CA SER A 62 -14.82 1.11 -10.07
C SER A 62 -13.31 0.97 -10.30
N THR A 63 -12.68 2.01 -10.85
CA THR A 63 -11.24 2.05 -11.13
C THR A 63 -10.42 1.98 -9.85
N ARG A 64 -10.82 2.70 -8.78
CA ARG A 64 -10.13 2.66 -7.49
C ARG A 64 -10.13 1.27 -6.85
N GLU A 65 -11.24 0.54 -6.91
CA GLU A 65 -11.30 -0.83 -6.39
C GLU A 65 -10.45 -1.79 -7.24
N ARG A 66 -10.45 -1.65 -8.57
CA ARG A 66 -9.58 -2.46 -9.45
C ARG A 66 -8.09 -2.20 -9.19
N LEU A 67 -7.70 -0.94 -8.97
CA LEU A 67 -6.33 -0.58 -8.56
C LEU A 67 -5.96 -1.28 -7.25
N ALA A 68 -6.82 -1.20 -6.24
CA ALA A 68 -6.58 -1.84 -4.96
C ALA A 68 -6.48 -3.36 -5.05
N ILE A 69 -7.32 -4.01 -5.87
CA ILE A 69 -7.25 -5.45 -6.18
C ILE A 69 -5.91 -5.82 -6.83
N ALA A 70 -5.50 -5.07 -7.87
CA ALA A 70 -4.26 -5.32 -8.60
C ALA A 70 -3.02 -5.20 -7.69
N ILE A 71 -2.97 -4.12 -6.90
CA ILE A 71 -1.84 -3.85 -5.99
C ILE A 71 -1.82 -4.87 -4.84
N ALA A 72 -2.97 -5.21 -4.25
CA ALA A 72 -3.05 -6.23 -3.21
C ALA A 72 -2.62 -7.62 -3.71
N GLN A 73 -2.94 -7.96 -4.96
CA GLN A 73 -2.48 -9.18 -5.61
C GLN A 73 -0.96 -9.16 -5.84
N SER A 74 -0.39 -8.06 -6.36
CA SER A 74 1.06 -7.90 -6.57
C SER A 74 1.84 -7.95 -5.24
N ASN A 75 1.30 -7.37 -4.17
CA ASN A 75 1.89 -7.38 -2.83
C ASN A 75 1.58 -8.65 -2.00
N ALA A 76 0.91 -9.65 -2.59
CA ALA A 76 0.45 -10.87 -1.91
C ALA A 76 -0.32 -10.63 -0.60
N CYS A 77 -1.11 -9.56 -0.52
CA CYS A 77 -1.89 -9.23 0.67
C CYS A 77 -3.31 -9.81 0.61
N SER A 78 -3.51 -11.00 1.20
CA SER A 78 -4.82 -11.67 1.20
C SER A 78 -5.92 -10.89 1.94
N TYR A 79 -5.59 -10.13 2.99
CA TYR A 79 -6.58 -9.29 3.69
C TYR A 79 -7.13 -8.21 2.75
N CYS A 80 -6.25 -7.40 2.16
CA CYS A 80 -6.66 -6.32 1.27
C CYS A 80 -7.34 -6.86 0.02
N LEU A 81 -6.86 -8.00 -0.52
CA LEU A 81 -7.49 -8.63 -1.68
C LEU A 81 -8.90 -9.12 -1.38
N SER A 82 -9.13 -9.69 -0.20
CA SER A 82 -10.47 -10.10 0.27
C SER A 82 -11.39 -8.89 0.43
N ALA A 83 -10.91 -7.83 1.10
CA ALA A 83 -11.68 -6.61 1.33
C ALA A 83 -12.07 -5.91 0.02
N HIS A 84 -11.12 -5.67 -0.88
CA HIS A 84 -11.37 -4.96 -2.14
C HIS A 84 -12.10 -5.82 -3.18
N THR A 85 -11.99 -7.16 -3.12
CA THR A 85 -12.89 -8.03 -3.89
C THR A 85 -14.34 -7.87 -3.44
N TYR A 86 -14.58 -7.89 -2.12
CA TYR A 86 -15.93 -7.70 -1.57
C TYR A 86 -16.49 -6.31 -1.92
N LEU A 87 -15.73 -5.24 -1.68
CA LEU A 87 -16.15 -3.87 -1.99
C LEU A 87 -16.34 -3.65 -3.50
N GLY A 88 -15.42 -4.17 -4.32
CA GLY A 88 -15.53 -4.17 -5.77
C GLY A 88 -16.85 -4.76 -6.25
N GLN A 89 -17.20 -5.95 -5.77
CA GLN A 89 -18.43 -6.62 -6.20
C GLN A 89 -19.71 -6.02 -5.59
N LYS A 90 -19.69 -5.69 -4.29
CA LYS A 90 -20.91 -5.31 -3.56
C LYS A 90 -21.20 -3.82 -3.56
N VAL A 91 -20.20 -2.99 -3.79
CA VAL A 91 -20.35 -1.53 -3.72
C VAL A 91 -20.01 -0.86 -5.05
N ALA A 92 -18.97 -1.32 -5.75
CA ALA A 92 -18.59 -0.77 -7.05
C ALA A 92 -19.24 -1.48 -8.25
N GLY A 93 -19.95 -2.59 -8.03
CA GLY A 93 -20.69 -3.31 -9.07
C GLY A 93 -19.82 -4.12 -10.03
N LEU A 94 -18.59 -4.46 -9.66
CA LEU A 94 -17.69 -5.27 -10.48
C LEU A 94 -18.22 -6.70 -10.65
N SER A 95 -18.16 -7.22 -11.87
CA SER A 95 -18.40 -8.64 -12.13
C SER A 95 -17.25 -9.52 -11.61
N ALA A 96 -17.48 -10.83 -11.52
CA ALA A 96 -16.42 -11.78 -11.16
C ALA A 96 -15.27 -11.77 -12.17
N GLU A 97 -15.59 -11.60 -13.46
CA GLU A 97 -14.64 -11.49 -14.57
C GLU A 97 -13.79 -10.22 -14.44
N GLN A 98 -14.42 -9.08 -14.12
CA GLN A 98 -13.70 -7.82 -13.91
C GLN A 98 -12.77 -7.88 -12.71
N VAL A 99 -13.19 -8.52 -11.61
CA VAL A 99 -12.29 -8.79 -10.47
C VAL A 99 -11.13 -9.68 -10.88
N ALA A 100 -11.39 -10.76 -11.63
CA ALA A 100 -10.35 -11.68 -12.08
C ALA A 100 -9.35 -11.02 -13.04
N ALA A 101 -9.81 -10.11 -13.90
CA ALA A 101 -8.97 -9.30 -14.76
C ALA A 101 -8.12 -8.32 -13.94
N ALA A 102 -8.74 -7.60 -13.00
CA ALA A 102 -8.03 -6.63 -12.15
C ALA A 102 -6.89 -7.27 -11.34
N ARG A 103 -7.07 -8.51 -10.86
CA ARG A 103 -5.99 -9.26 -10.20
C ARG A 103 -4.76 -9.48 -11.09
N LYS A 104 -4.95 -9.51 -12.41
CA LYS A 104 -3.87 -9.66 -13.39
C LYS A 104 -3.32 -8.31 -13.87
N GLY A 105 -3.77 -7.19 -13.29
CA GLY A 105 -3.44 -5.85 -13.75
C GLY A 105 -4.15 -5.45 -15.04
N ASP A 106 -5.29 -6.08 -15.35
CA ASP A 106 -6.00 -5.94 -16.64
C ASP A 106 -7.46 -5.49 -16.46
N ALA A 107 -8.08 -5.00 -17.54
CA ALA A 107 -9.45 -4.51 -17.56
C ALA A 107 -10.13 -4.72 -18.92
N ASP A 108 -11.45 -4.55 -18.94
CA ASP A 108 -12.31 -4.63 -20.11
C ASP A 108 -12.25 -3.38 -21.02
N ASP A 109 -11.68 -2.27 -20.54
CA ASP A 109 -11.40 -1.08 -21.35
C ASP A 109 -9.90 -0.71 -21.31
N ALA A 110 -9.42 -0.14 -22.43
CA ALA A 110 -8.00 0.11 -22.64
C ALA A 110 -7.39 1.13 -21.66
N LYS A 111 -8.17 2.13 -21.24
CA LYS A 111 -7.68 3.18 -20.33
C LYS A 111 -7.49 2.63 -18.93
N THR A 112 -8.48 1.91 -18.40
CA THR A 112 -8.38 1.25 -17.09
C THR A 112 -7.27 0.22 -17.10
N ALA A 113 -7.14 -0.60 -18.16
CA ALA A 113 -6.07 -1.59 -18.27
C ALA A 113 -4.68 -0.93 -18.20
N ALA A 114 -4.49 0.21 -18.90
CA ALA A 114 -3.25 0.97 -18.84
C ALA A 114 -2.99 1.57 -17.44
N LEU A 115 -4.02 2.10 -16.76
CA LEU A 115 -3.90 2.61 -15.39
C LEU A 115 -3.51 1.50 -14.39
N LEU A 116 -4.10 0.31 -14.51
CA LEU A 116 -3.77 -0.84 -13.67
C LEU A 116 -2.34 -1.34 -13.93
N THR A 117 -1.95 -1.47 -15.20
CA THR A 117 -0.58 -1.84 -15.59
C THR A 117 0.44 -0.83 -15.05
N PHE A 118 0.14 0.47 -15.18
CA PHE A 118 0.98 1.53 -14.64
C PHE A 118 1.10 1.43 -13.10
N ALA A 119 -0.02 1.25 -12.39
CA ALA A 119 -0.03 1.11 -10.93
C ALA A 119 0.80 -0.08 -10.44
N VAL A 120 0.65 -1.24 -11.09
CA VAL A 120 1.44 -2.43 -10.78
C VAL A 120 2.92 -2.16 -11.06
N THR A 121 3.26 -1.61 -12.22
CA THR A 121 4.65 -1.27 -12.57
C THR A 121 5.29 -0.34 -11.53
N VAL A 122 4.59 0.73 -11.13
CA VAL A 122 5.03 1.67 -10.08
C VAL A 122 5.23 0.95 -8.75
N ASN A 123 4.31 0.07 -8.34
CA ASN A 123 4.40 -0.68 -7.10
C ASN A 123 5.63 -1.61 -7.07
N GLU A 124 5.82 -2.38 -8.14
CA GLU A 124 6.89 -3.39 -8.25
C GLU A 124 8.28 -2.77 -8.34
N HIS A 125 8.38 -1.64 -9.05
CA HIS A 125 9.64 -0.91 -9.24
C HIS A 125 9.83 0.23 -8.24
N ARG A 126 8.96 0.34 -7.23
CA ARG A 126 9.04 1.38 -6.17
C ARG A 126 9.12 2.80 -6.76
N GLY A 127 8.36 3.05 -7.82
CA GLY A 127 8.31 4.31 -8.55
C GLY A 127 9.50 4.59 -9.47
N GLN A 128 10.49 3.69 -9.55
CA GLN A 128 11.63 3.82 -10.47
C GLN A 128 11.27 3.24 -11.85
N ILE A 129 10.41 3.97 -12.56
CA ILE A 129 9.93 3.59 -13.90
C ILE A 129 10.58 4.48 -14.96
N ASP A 130 10.64 3.98 -16.20
CA ASP A 130 11.09 4.79 -17.33
C ASP A 130 9.98 5.68 -17.91
N ASP A 131 10.37 6.63 -18.76
CA ASP A 131 9.44 7.54 -19.43
C ASP A 131 8.44 6.82 -20.35
N SER A 132 8.76 5.59 -20.79
CA SER A 132 7.90 4.82 -21.69
C SER A 132 6.64 4.34 -20.99
N ALA A 133 6.73 3.97 -19.70
CA ALA A 133 5.56 3.61 -18.89
C ALA A 133 4.59 4.80 -18.74
N LEU A 134 5.14 6.01 -18.52
CA LEU A 134 4.34 7.23 -18.42
C LEU A 134 3.73 7.63 -19.78
N ALA A 135 4.48 7.46 -20.87
CA ALA A 135 3.97 7.70 -22.22
C ALA A 135 2.84 6.72 -22.60
N ALA A 136 2.97 5.45 -22.23
CA ALA A 136 1.97 4.42 -22.52
C ALA A 136 0.62 4.72 -21.86
N VAL A 137 0.61 5.08 -20.57
CA VAL A 137 -0.63 5.38 -19.86
C VAL A 137 -1.31 6.66 -20.39
N ARG A 138 -0.53 7.67 -20.79
CA ARG A 138 -1.05 8.86 -21.48
C ARG A 138 -1.63 8.54 -22.86
N HIS A 139 -0.98 7.68 -23.62
CA HIS A 139 -1.47 7.25 -24.94
C HIS A 139 -2.82 6.54 -24.85
N ALA A 140 -3.08 5.82 -23.75
CA ALA A 140 -4.39 5.23 -23.46
C ALA A 140 -5.46 6.25 -22.99
N GLY A 141 -5.14 7.54 -22.95
CA GLY A 141 -6.08 8.62 -22.62
C GLY A 141 -6.16 8.98 -21.14
N ALA A 142 -5.17 8.58 -20.32
CA ALA A 142 -5.07 9.05 -18.94
C ALA A 142 -4.60 10.51 -18.88
N SER A 143 -5.28 11.29 -18.05
CA SER A 143 -4.87 12.66 -17.69
C SER A 143 -3.76 12.64 -16.64
N ASP A 144 -3.02 13.74 -16.51
CA ASP A 144 -2.02 13.89 -15.46
C ASP A 144 -2.62 13.82 -14.05
N ALA A 145 -3.89 14.23 -13.88
CA ALA A 145 -4.62 14.10 -12.62
C ALA A 145 -4.85 12.63 -12.25
N GLU A 146 -5.31 11.81 -13.20
CA GLU A 146 -5.50 10.36 -12.98
C GLU A 146 -4.16 9.67 -12.69
N ILE A 147 -3.09 10.04 -13.40
CA ILE A 147 -1.74 9.50 -13.17
C ILE A 147 -1.27 9.82 -11.75
N ALA A 148 -1.42 11.08 -11.31
CA ALA A 148 -1.06 11.49 -9.95
C ALA A 148 -1.89 10.75 -8.89
N GLU A 149 -3.19 10.58 -9.13
CA GLU A 149 -4.08 9.83 -8.23
C GLU A 149 -3.73 8.34 -8.19
N VAL A 150 -3.33 7.72 -9.30
CA VAL A 150 -2.83 6.33 -9.30
C VAL A 150 -1.62 6.20 -8.39
N ILE A 151 -0.66 7.14 -8.43
CA ILE A 151 0.50 7.13 -7.52
C ILE A 151 0.05 7.24 -6.06
N GLY A 152 -0.94 8.11 -5.77
CA GLY A 152 -1.57 8.21 -4.46
C GLY A 152 -2.21 6.90 -4.01
N HIS A 153 -2.94 6.23 -4.90
CA HIS A 153 -3.54 4.92 -4.64
C HIS A 153 -2.50 3.81 -4.45
N VAL A 154 -1.37 3.85 -5.16
CA VAL A 154 -0.24 2.95 -4.88
C VAL A 154 0.27 3.18 -3.46
N GLY A 155 0.53 4.43 -3.05
CA GLY A 155 0.98 4.72 -1.68
C GLY A 155 -0.02 4.26 -0.61
N LEU A 156 -1.31 4.54 -0.82
CA LEU A 156 -2.38 4.10 0.09
C LEU A 156 -2.44 2.58 0.22
N ASN A 157 -2.37 1.86 -0.89
CA ASN A 157 -2.44 0.39 -0.88
C ASN A 157 -1.15 -0.24 -0.36
N VAL A 158 0.03 0.32 -0.64
CA VAL A 158 1.29 -0.13 -0.05
C VAL A 158 1.21 -0.04 1.48
N LEU A 159 0.71 1.07 2.02
CA LEU A 159 0.53 1.23 3.47
C LEU A 159 -0.35 0.11 4.05
N THR A 160 -1.55 -0.09 3.51
CA THR A 160 -2.49 -1.08 4.05
C THR A 160 -2.03 -2.51 3.82
N ASN A 161 -1.43 -2.80 2.66
CA ASN A 161 -0.92 -4.12 2.32
C ASN A 161 0.22 -4.51 3.25
N TYR A 162 1.21 -3.63 3.41
CA TYR A 162 2.38 -3.91 4.26
C TYR A 162 1.96 -4.02 5.72
N PHE A 163 1.07 -3.13 6.18
CA PHE A 163 0.54 -3.21 7.53
C PHE A 163 -0.14 -4.57 7.78
N ASN A 164 -1.05 -5.01 6.90
CA ASN A 164 -1.73 -6.30 7.08
C ASN A 164 -0.80 -7.50 6.95
N ASN A 165 0.18 -7.46 6.05
CA ASN A 165 1.17 -8.52 5.90
C ASN A 165 2.09 -8.62 7.13
N VAL A 166 2.38 -7.52 7.83
CA VAL A 166 3.16 -7.55 9.09
C VAL A 166 2.28 -7.96 10.27
N ALA A 167 1.08 -7.38 10.37
CA ALA A 167 0.16 -7.62 11.46
C ALA A 167 -0.53 -8.99 11.36
N HIS A 168 -0.45 -9.70 10.22
CA HIS A 168 -1.21 -10.90 9.93
C HIS A 168 -2.70 -10.75 10.29
N THR A 169 -3.28 -9.60 9.96
CA THR A 169 -4.64 -9.23 10.37
C THR A 169 -5.64 -10.30 9.97
N ASP A 170 -6.46 -10.74 10.93
CA ASP A 170 -7.50 -11.73 10.69
C ASP A 170 -8.55 -11.17 9.71
N ILE A 171 -8.85 -11.92 8.66
CA ILE A 171 -9.73 -11.50 7.57
C ILE A 171 -11.20 -11.55 8.01
N ASP A 172 -11.86 -10.40 8.00
CA ASP A 172 -13.27 -10.18 8.34
C ASP A 172 -14.18 -10.02 7.09
N PHE A 173 -13.69 -10.49 5.95
CA PHE A 173 -14.36 -10.51 4.64
C PHE A 173 -14.39 -11.94 4.07
N PRO A 174 -15.21 -12.23 3.05
CA PRO A 174 -15.10 -13.47 2.29
C PRO A 174 -13.66 -13.67 1.79
N VAL A 175 -13.03 -14.77 2.21
CA VAL A 175 -11.60 -14.96 2.03
C VAL A 175 -11.25 -15.18 0.56
N VAL A 176 -10.25 -14.42 0.10
CA VAL A 176 -9.62 -14.58 -1.19
C VAL A 176 -8.11 -14.61 -1.01
N SER A 177 -7.47 -15.69 -1.45
CA SER A 177 -6.02 -15.85 -1.33
C SER A 177 -5.29 -15.06 -2.41
N ALA A 178 -4.24 -14.33 -2.01
CA ALA A 178 -3.32 -13.66 -2.93
C ALA A 178 -2.14 -14.57 -3.35
N GLY A 179 -2.00 -15.75 -2.74
CA GLY A 179 -0.80 -16.57 -2.88
C GLY A 179 0.38 -15.98 -2.10
N SER A 180 1.61 -16.36 -2.46
CA SER A 180 2.85 -15.84 -1.89
C SER A 180 3.74 -15.26 -2.99
N ILE A 181 4.52 -14.23 -2.65
CA ILE A 181 5.55 -13.71 -3.57
C ILE A 181 6.67 -14.77 -3.63
N PRO A 182 7.04 -15.28 -4.82
CA PRO A 182 8.15 -16.21 -4.95
C PRO A 182 9.45 -15.56 -4.44
N LEU A 183 10.21 -16.28 -3.59
CA LEU A 183 11.50 -15.84 -3.06
C LEU A 183 12.51 -15.42 -4.14
N MET A 184 12.32 -15.83 -5.40
CA MET A 184 13.16 -15.45 -6.54
C MET A 184 13.15 -13.94 -6.84
N TRP A 185 12.10 -13.20 -6.45
CA TRP A 185 12.00 -11.77 -6.73
C TRP A 185 12.98 -10.89 -5.93
N TRP A 186 13.61 -11.44 -4.88
CA TRP A 186 14.67 -10.77 -4.14
C TRP A 186 16.07 -10.99 -4.74
N CYS A 187 16.23 -11.89 -5.71
CA CYS A 187 17.50 -12.09 -6.42
C CYS A 187 17.55 -11.20 -7.66
N VAL A 188 17.94 -9.93 -7.47
CA VAL A 188 18.36 -9.08 -8.59
C VAL A 188 19.78 -9.50 -8.99
N THR A 189 19.86 -10.11 -10.17
CA THR A 189 21.02 -10.62 -10.96
C THR A 189 21.41 -12.10 -10.79
N PRO A 190 21.49 -12.88 -11.89
CA PRO A 190 22.21 -14.13 -11.91
C PRO A 190 23.72 -13.83 -12.05
N LYS A 191 24.53 -14.18 -11.04
CA LYS A 191 25.94 -14.50 -11.31
C LYS A 191 26.00 -15.93 -11.83
N PRO A 192 26.74 -16.24 -12.92
CA PRO A 192 26.64 -17.53 -13.60
C PRO A 192 27.19 -18.75 -12.85
N GLN A 193 27.58 -18.66 -11.56
CA GLN A 193 28.40 -19.71 -10.94
C GLN A 193 28.04 -20.15 -9.51
N ASP A 194 27.02 -19.59 -8.85
CA ASP A 194 26.68 -20.02 -7.48
C ASP A 194 25.25 -20.62 -7.41
N GLN A 195 25.15 -21.95 -7.46
CA GLN A 195 23.88 -22.69 -7.38
C GLN A 195 23.32 -22.86 -5.95
N HIS A 196 23.78 -22.09 -4.97
CA HIS A 196 23.23 -22.15 -3.61
C HIS A 196 22.99 -20.76 -3.04
N CYS A 197 21.73 -20.34 -3.07
CA CYS A 197 21.27 -19.15 -2.34
C CYS A 197 21.10 -19.52 -0.86
N THR A 198 22.16 -19.38 -0.06
CA THR A 198 22.07 -19.53 1.40
C THR A 198 21.80 -18.16 2.02
N ILE A 199 20.58 -17.94 2.50
CA ILE A 199 20.24 -16.78 3.34
C ILE A 199 21.00 -16.94 4.66
N THR A 200 22.15 -16.29 4.79
CA THR A 200 22.87 -16.19 6.07
C THR A 200 22.54 -14.86 6.74
N TYR A 201 21.74 -14.90 7.81
CA TYR A 201 21.61 -13.79 8.74
C TYR A 201 22.95 -13.61 9.48
N ARG A 202 23.83 -12.76 8.96
CA ARG A 202 25.07 -12.40 9.67
C ARG A 202 24.74 -11.39 10.76
N LYS A 203 24.65 -11.85 12.03
CA LYS A 203 24.74 -10.96 13.20
C LYS A 203 26.05 -10.17 13.09
N LYS A 204 25.97 -8.88 12.74
CA LYS A 204 27.14 -8.00 12.67
C LYS A 204 27.54 -7.65 14.10
N SER A 205 28.64 -8.24 14.57
CA SER A 205 29.28 -7.84 15.83
C SER A 205 29.74 -6.38 15.72
N ARG A 206 29.57 -5.63 16.81
CA ARG A 206 30.01 -4.23 16.93
C ARG A 206 31.51 -4.14 16.65
N ARG A 207 31.88 -3.56 15.50
CA ARG A 207 33.12 -2.82 15.35
C ARG A 207 32.82 -1.49 14.68
N GLU A 208 33.29 -0.47 15.37
CA GLU A 208 33.21 0.95 15.12
C GLU A 208 33.70 1.29 13.71
N VAL A 209 32.84 1.91 12.91
CA VAL A 209 33.23 2.59 11.66
C VAL A 209 32.67 3.99 11.77
N ARG A 210 33.56 4.97 11.97
CA ARG A 210 33.20 6.39 11.92
C ARG A 210 32.80 6.74 10.47
N PRO A 211 31.70 7.47 10.24
CA PRO A 211 31.38 7.96 8.90
C PRO A 211 32.29 9.15 8.55
N VAL A 212 32.92 9.11 7.39
CA VAL A 212 33.31 10.33 6.67
C VAL A 212 32.11 10.71 5.82
N ILE A 213 31.35 11.71 6.28
CA ILE A 213 30.31 12.38 5.50
C ILE A 213 30.86 13.79 5.23
N SER A 214 31.08 14.12 3.96
CA SER A 214 31.28 15.51 3.53
C SER A 214 29.94 16.23 3.70
N SER A 215 29.84 16.97 4.81
CA SER A 215 28.64 17.63 5.28
C SER A 215 28.61 19.09 4.84
N GLU A 216 27.97 19.43 3.72
CA GLU A 216 27.60 20.85 3.47
C GLU A 216 26.18 21.07 2.93
N ASN A 217 25.48 20.10 2.34
CA ASN A 217 24.16 20.38 1.70
C ASN A 217 22.91 19.75 2.34
N SER A 218 23.03 18.84 3.31
CA SER A 218 21.86 18.16 3.91
C SER A 218 21.36 18.78 5.21
N LEU A 219 22.17 19.61 5.89
CA LEU A 219 21.78 20.24 7.16
C LEU A 219 20.98 21.54 6.97
N ALA A 220 21.20 22.26 5.86
CA ALA A 220 20.46 23.50 5.58
C ALA A 220 18.96 23.25 5.35
N TRP A 221 18.59 22.09 4.80
CA TRP A 221 17.19 21.76 4.49
C TRP A 221 16.40 21.35 5.73
N VAL A 222 17.01 20.57 6.62
CA VAL A 222 16.38 20.13 7.89
C VAL A 222 16.20 21.30 8.86
N ALA A 223 17.17 22.23 8.90
CA ALA A 223 17.08 23.44 9.73
C ALA A 223 15.96 24.39 9.29
N ALA A 224 15.62 24.44 7.99
CA ALA A 224 14.55 25.29 7.47
C ALA A 224 13.13 24.81 7.83
N MET A 225 12.94 23.51 8.07
CA MET A 225 11.61 22.94 8.38
C MET A 225 11.27 22.92 9.87
N HIS A 226 12.26 22.96 10.76
CA HIS A 226 12.04 22.85 12.21
C HIS A 226 12.92 23.82 13.02
N PRO A 227 12.63 25.13 13.00
CA PRO A 227 13.44 26.14 13.72
C PRO A 227 13.44 25.94 15.25
N GLU A 228 12.47 25.23 15.81
CA GLU A 228 12.38 24.95 17.25
C GLU A 228 13.15 23.68 17.69
N ALA A 229 13.71 22.90 16.76
CA ALA A 229 14.43 21.66 17.08
C ALA A 229 15.88 21.86 17.57
N PHE A 230 16.40 23.10 17.55
CA PHE A 230 17.81 23.41 17.89
C PHE A 230 17.98 24.40 19.06
N LYS A 231 16.93 24.65 19.86
CA LYS A 231 17.07 25.32 21.15
C LYS A 231 17.25 24.31 22.27
N ARG A 232 18.49 23.86 22.48
CA ARG A 232 19.09 23.48 23.77
C ARG A 232 20.58 23.22 23.58
#